data_AF-A0A7C3NMT4-F1
#
_entry.id   AF-A0A7C3NMT4-F1
#
_cell.length_a   1.000
_cell.length_b   1.000
_cell.length_c   1.000
_cell.angle_alpha   90.00
_cell.angle_beta   90.00
_cell.angle_gamma   90.00
#
_symmetry.space_group_name_H-M   'P 1'
#
loop_
_entity.id
_entity.type
_entity.pdbx_description
1 polymer ?
#
loop_
_entity_poly.entity_id
_entity_poly.type
_entity_poly.pdbx_seq_one_letter_code
_entity_poly.pdbx_strand_id
1 'polypeptide(L)'
;MFLIALLLAGAVRIALHFVDKNRIKDEVESKLGRVVSISWNPFGRGWFFEKGERHYDVTYVDRSGERVSTGCKTSLFTGVYWAEGPPQSELPPRIRSRHLCDQCGYSLSAEWRACPNCGKLTEFA
;
A
#
# COMPACT_ATOMS: atom_id res chain seq x y z
N MET A 1 -37.29 -7.33 -25.52
CA MET A 1 -35.92 -7.74 -25.91
C MET A 1 -34.87 -6.69 -25.55
N PHE A 2 -35.02 -5.41 -25.95
CA PHE A 2 -34.03 -4.35 -25.64
C PHE A 2 -33.79 -4.13 -24.13
N LEU A 3 -34.85 -4.04 -23.32
CA LEU A 3 -34.72 -3.90 -21.86
C LEU A 3 -33.99 -5.08 -21.21
N ILE A 4 -34.27 -6.31 -21.66
CA ILE A 4 -33.62 -7.53 -21.16
C ILE A 4 -32.13 -7.51 -21.52
N ALA A 5 -31.78 -7.11 -22.74
CA ALA A 5 -30.39 -6.99 -23.17
C ALA A 5 -29.61 -5.92 -22.37
N LEU A 6 -30.24 -4.78 -22.06
CA LEU A 6 -29.63 -3.73 -21.23
C LEU A 6 -29.42 -4.20 -19.78
N LEU A 7 -30.39 -4.90 -19.20
CA LEU A 7 -30.26 -5.48 -17.86
C LEU A 7 -29.15 -6.54 -17.81
N LEU A 8 -29.07 -7.42 -18.81
CA LEU A 8 -28.01 -8.42 -18.93
C LEU A 8 -26.63 -7.77 -19.07
N ALA A 9 -26.48 -6.76 -19.94
CA ALA A 9 -25.22 -6.04 -20.09
C ALA A 9 -24.78 -5.33 -18.80
N GLY A 10 -25.73 -4.72 -18.08
CA GLY A 10 -25.49 -4.13 -16.77
C GLY A 10 -25.04 -5.16 -15.73
N ALA A 11 -25.73 -6.31 -15.64
CA ALA A 11 -25.39 -7.39 -14.73
C ALA A 11 -23.99 -7.97 -15.01
N VAL A 12 -23.65 -8.20 -16.29
CA VAL A 12 -22.32 -8.66 -16.69
C VAL A 12 -21.25 -7.64 -16.28
N ARG A 13 -21.50 -6.34 -16.46
CA ARG A 13 -20.54 -5.30 -16.08
C ARG A 13 -20.33 -5.23 -14.56
N ILE A 14 -21.40 -5.37 -13.77
CA ILE A 14 -21.32 -5.43 -12.30
C ILE A 14 -20.54 -6.68 -11.85
N ALA A 15 -20.83 -7.83 -12.45
CA ALA A 15 -20.12 -9.08 -12.14
C ALA A 15 -18.62 -8.97 -12.44
N LEU A 16 -18.25 -8.43 -13.61
CA LEU A 16 -16.85 -8.19 -13.98
C LEU A 16 -16.14 -7.24 -13.02
N HIS A 17 -16.82 -6.19 -12.56
CA HIS A 17 -16.27 -5.26 -11.57
C HIS A 17 -16.00 -5.94 -10.22
N PHE A 18 -16.87 -6.84 -9.79
CA PHE A 18 -16.67 -7.59 -8.55
C PHE A 18 -15.50 -8.59 -8.67
N VAL A 19 -15.41 -9.29 -9.82
CA VAL A 19 -14.30 -10.20 -10.12
C VAL A 19 -12.96 -9.45 -10.11
N ASP A 20 -12.89 -8.27 -10.74
CA ASP A 20 -11.69 -7.45 -10.75
C ASP A 20 -11.26 -7.06 -9.33
N LYS A 21 -12.21 -6.61 -8.50
CA LYS A 21 -11.95 -6.22 -7.11
C LYS A 21 -11.43 -7.38 -6.27
N ASN A 22 -12.03 -8.56 -6.40
CA ASN A 22 -11.57 -9.74 -5.68
C ASN A 22 -10.16 -10.11 -6.11
N ARG A 23 -9.86 -10.10 -7.41
CA ARG A 23 -8.53 -10.46 -7.89
C ARG A 23 -7.44 -9.49 -7.41
N ILE A 24 -7.72 -8.19 -7.40
CA ILE A 24 -6.81 -7.18 -6.83
C ILE A 24 -6.58 -7.46 -5.34
N LYS A 25 -7.65 -7.78 -4.61
CA LYS A 25 -7.56 -8.09 -3.18
C LYS A 25 -6.73 -9.34 -2.92
N ASP A 26 -6.98 -10.41 -3.65
CA ASP A 26 -6.24 -11.67 -3.52
C ASP A 26 -4.74 -11.47 -3.78
N GLU A 27 -4.38 -10.63 -4.77
CA GLU A 27 -2.98 -10.36 -5.06
C GLU A 27 -2.28 -9.53 -3.97
N VAL A 28 -2.97 -8.52 -3.42
CA VAL A 28 -2.46 -7.73 -2.28
C VAL A 28 -2.32 -8.61 -1.03
N GLU A 29 -3.31 -9.46 -0.74
CA GLU A 29 -3.29 -10.37 0.41
C GLU A 29 -2.20 -11.44 0.27
N SER A 30 -1.94 -11.91 -0.95
CA SER A 30 -0.83 -12.85 -1.22
C SER A 30 0.55 -12.28 -0.86
N LYS A 31 0.70 -10.95 -0.89
CA LYS A 31 1.91 -10.21 -0.53
C LYS A 31 1.94 -9.79 0.95
N LEU A 32 1.06 -10.34 1.78
CA LEU A 32 0.85 -9.97 3.19
C LEU A 32 0.38 -8.51 3.38
N GLY A 33 -0.18 -7.91 2.33
CA GLY A 33 -0.78 -6.58 2.37
C GLY A 33 -2.27 -6.62 2.74
N ARG A 34 -2.82 -5.48 3.15
CA ARG A 34 -4.26 -5.31 3.40
C ARG A 34 -4.81 -4.18 2.55
N VAL A 35 -5.79 -4.47 1.69
CA VAL A 35 -6.48 -3.44 0.90
C VAL A 35 -7.25 -2.46 1.80
N VAL A 36 -7.06 -1.16 1.57
CA VAL A 36 -7.82 -0.07 2.20
C VAL A 36 -8.94 0.40 1.29
N SER A 37 -8.63 0.67 0.02
CA SER A 37 -9.61 1.12 -0.96
C SER A 37 -9.25 0.69 -2.38
N ILE A 38 -10.27 0.40 -3.18
CA ILE A 38 -10.16 0.14 -4.62
C ILE A 38 -11.20 1.01 -5.32
N SER A 39 -10.71 1.96 -6.11
CA SER A 39 -11.50 2.92 -6.86
C SER A 39 -11.28 2.73 -8.34
N TRP A 40 -12.36 2.68 -9.12
CA TRP A 40 -12.23 2.60 -10.58
C TRP A 40 -11.83 3.95 -11.14
N ASN A 41 -10.76 4.00 -11.93
CA ASN A 41 -10.27 5.22 -12.57
C ASN A 41 -10.04 4.97 -14.06
N PRO A 42 -10.97 5.39 -14.95
CA PRO A 42 -10.84 5.16 -16.39
C PRO A 42 -9.70 5.93 -17.07
N PHE A 43 -9.05 6.87 -16.38
CA PHE A 43 -7.97 7.71 -16.90
C PHE A 43 -6.69 7.61 -16.06
N GLY A 44 -6.41 6.45 -15.46
CA GLY A 44 -5.20 6.22 -14.69
C GLY A 44 -3.94 6.69 -15.43
N ARG A 45 -3.09 7.46 -14.75
CA ARG A 45 -1.83 7.98 -15.31
C ARG A 45 -0.96 6.82 -15.81
N GLY A 46 -0.40 6.93 -17.02
CA GLY A 46 0.61 5.99 -17.55
C GLY A 46 0.16 5.01 -18.64
N TRP A 47 -1.14 4.87 -18.94
CA TRP A 47 -1.66 3.75 -19.76
C TRP A 47 -2.55 4.17 -20.94
N PHE A 48 -2.18 5.24 -21.65
CA PHE A 48 -3.05 5.89 -22.63
C PHE A 48 -3.28 5.16 -23.98
N PHE A 49 -2.81 3.92 -24.18
CA PHE A 49 -2.87 3.26 -25.50
C PHE A 49 -3.27 1.77 -25.54
N GLU A 50 -3.58 1.11 -24.42
CA GLU A 50 -4.01 -0.31 -24.46
C GLU A 50 -5.54 -0.44 -24.48
N LYS A 51 -6.10 -0.91 -25.60
CA LYS A 51 -7.54 -1.11 -25.80
C LYS A 51 -8.07 -2.25 -24.93
N GLY A 52 -9.06 -1.96 -24.09
CA GLY A 52 -9.84 -2.97 -23.35
C GLY A 52 -9.42 -3.22 -21.91
N GLU A 53 -8.47 -2.47 -21.39
CA GLU A 53 -7.97 -2.64 -20.02
C GLU A 53 -8.75 -1.79 -19.01
N ARG A 54 -9.04 -2.38 -17.83
CA ARG A 54 -9.77 -1.74 -16.75
C ARG A 54 -8.78 -1.28 -15.69
N HIS A 55 -8.80 0.02 -15.42
CA HIS A 55 -7.84 0.70 -14.56
C HIS A 55 -8.47 1.03 -13.21
N TYR A 56 -7.72 0.79 -12.14
CA TYR A 56 -8.14 1.01 -10.76
C TYR A 56 -7.03 1.69 -9.98
N ASP A 57 -7.39 2.66 -9.15
CA ASP A 57 -6.53 3.19 -8.10
C ASP A 57 -6.74 2.35 -6.85
N VAL A 58 -5.65 1.81 -6.32
CA VAL A 58 -5.67 0.92 -5.17
C VAL A 58 -4.81 1.51 -4.07
N THR A 59 -5.39 1.62 -2.88
CA THR A 59 -4.66 1.94 -1.66
C THR A 59 -4.62 0.70 -0.79
N TYR A 60 -3.43 0.28 -0.37
CA TYR A 60 -3.24 -0.85 0.52
C TYR A 60 -2.20 -0.56 1.59
N VAL A 61 -2.27 -1.28 2.70
CA VAL A 61 -1.24 -1.30 3.74
C VAL A 61 -0.28 -2.45 3.44
N ASP A 62 1.01 -2.15 3.29
CA ASP A 62 2.04 -3.17 3.07
C ASP A 62 2.43 -3.87 4.40
N ARG A 63 3.24 -4.94 4.33
CA ARG A 63 3.80 -5.65 5.50
C ARG A 63 4.49 -4.71 6.50
N SER A 64 5.06 -3.60 6.02
CA SER A 64 5.73 -2.60 6.85
C SER A 64 4.78 -1.77 7.73
N GLY A 65 3.47 -1.82 7.45
CA GLY A 65 2.45 -0.96 8.04
C GLY A 65 2.22 0.36 7.27
N GLU A 66 2.91 0.56 6.15
CA GLU A 66 2.80 1.78 5.34
C GLU A 66 1.61 1.73 4.37
N ARG A 67 0.93 2.87 4.20
CA ARG A 67 -0.13 3.00 3.18
C ARG A 67 0.49 3.37 1.84
N VAL A 68 0.37 2.44 0.90
CA VAL A 68 0.77 2.60 -0.50
C VAL A 68 -0.47 2.94 -1.32
N SER A 69 -0.38 3.96 -2.18
CA SER A 69 -1.39 4.27 -3.19
C SER A 69 -0.77 4.15 -4.58
N THR A 70 -1.27 3.22 -5.39
CA THR A 70 -0.76 2.96 -6.75
C THR A 70 -1.90 2.57 -7.69
N GLY A 71 -1.72 2.82 -8.98
CA GLY A 71 -2.64 2.39 -10.02
C GLY A 71 -2.36 0.95 -10.45
N CYS A 72 -3.40 0.19 -10.75
CA CYS A 72 -3.28 -1.14 -11.34
C CYS A 72 -4.24 -1.32 -12.52
N LYS A 73 -3.87 -2.17 -13.46
CA LYS A 73 -4.74 -2.64 -14.55
C LYS A 73 -5.12 -4.10 -14.35
N THR A 74 -6.37 -4.42 -14.64
CA THR A 74 -6.86 -5.80 -14.69
C THR A 74 -7.23 -6.20 -16.11
N SER A 75 -6.66 -7.31 -16.56
CA SER A 75 -7.07 -8.01 -17.77
C SER A 75 -7.62 -9.38 -17.40
N LEU A 76 -8.73 -9.79 -18.02
CA LEU A 76 -9.41 -11.06 -17.73
C LEU A 76 -8.51 -12.29 -17.97
N PHE A 77 -7.47 -12.15 -18.79
CA PHE A 77 -6.62 -13.28 -19.19
C PHE A 77 -5.20 -13.24 -18.62
N THR A 78 -4.67 -12.07 -18.27
CA THR A 78 -3.21 -11.91 -18.07
C THR A 78 -2.78 -11.53 -16.65
N GLY A 79 -3.70 -11.37 -15.70
CA GLY A 79 -3.34 -11.00 -14.31
C GLY A 79 -3.39 -9.50 -14.04
N VAL A 80 -3.07 -9.09 -12.81
CA VAL A 80 -3.03 -7.67 -12.40
C VAL A 80 -1.64 -7.12 -12.68
N TYR A 81 -1.58 -5.95 -13.29
CA TYR A 81 -0.32 -5.25 -13.50
C TYR A 81 -0.36 -3.91 -12.80
N TRP A 82 0.71 -3.57 -12.11
CA TRP A 82 0.83 -2.35 -11.31
C TRP A 82 1.56 -1.28 -12.13
N ALA A 83 1.04 -0.06 -12.16
CA ALA A 83 1.56 1.06 -12.95
C ALA A 83 2.93 1.50 -12.44
N GLU A 84 3.04 1.61 -11.12
CA GLU A 84 4.27 1.79 -10.40
C GLU A 84 4.41 0.55 -9.52
N GLY A 85 5.56 -0.13 -9.59
CA GLY A 85 5.91 -1.15 -8.60
C GLY A 85 5.76 -0.56 -7.19
N PRO A 86 5.65 -1.40 -6.13
CA PRO A 86 5.48 -0.90 -4.77
C PRO A 86 6.46 0.25 -4.58
N PRO A 87 6.01 1.47 -4.21
CA PRO A 87 6.91 2.58 -4.03
C PRO A 87 7.97 2.03 -3.09
N GLN A 88 9.22 2.04 -3.55
CA GLN A 88 10.35 2.01 -2.64
C GLN A 88 10.25 3.34 -1.91
N SER A 89 9.29 3.43 -0.99
CA SER A 89 9.27 4.49 -0.02
C SER A 89 10.65 4.40 0.59
N GLU A 90 11.44 5.43 0.33
CA GLU A 90 12.44 5.88 1.27
C GLU A 90 11.71 5.89 2.60
N LEU A 91 11.87 4.81 3.36
CA LEU A 91 11.41 4.73 4.73
C LEU A 91 11.80 6.08 5.32
N PRO A 92 10.87 6.92 5.81
CA PRO A 92 11.31 7.96 6.72
C PRO A 92 12.15 7.18 7.74
N PRO A 93 13.45 7.53 7.91
CA PRO A 93 14.32 6.74 8.77
C PRO A 93 13.51 6.57 10.03
N ARG A 94 13.23 5.32 10.43
CA ARG A 94 12.59 5.11 11.73
C ARG A 94 13.57 5.78 12.66
N ILE A 95 13.26 7.01 13.08
CA ILE A 95 13.94 7.69 14.15
C ILE A 95 13.53 6.83 15.33
N ARG A 96 14.24 5.73 15.50
CA ARG A 96 14.35 5.05 16.77
C ARG A 96 15.09 6.09 17.58
N SER A 97 14.36 7.00 18.19
CA SER A 97 14.81 7.72 19.37
C SER A 97 14.92 6.69 20.49
N ARG A 98 15.77 5.67 20.29
CA ARG A 98 16.41 5.03 21.43
C ARG A 98 17.33 6.11 21.91
N HIS A 99 17.00 6.68 23.06
CA HIS A 99 17.91 7.49 23.83
C HIS A 99 19.12 6.59 24.09
N LEU A 100 20.16 6.69 23.25
CA LEU A 100 21.37 5.91 23.38
C LEU A 100 22.40 6.81 24.05
N CYS A 101 23.16 6.27 24.98
CA CYS A 101 24.26 7.01 25.56
C CYS A 101 25.32 7.26 24.49
N ASP A 102 25.62 8.54 24.22
CA ASP A 102 26.64 8.97 23.25
C ASP A 102 28.06 8.46 23.57
N GLN A 103 28.34 8.05 24.81
CA GLN A 103 29.65 7.53 25.20
C GLN A 103 29.77 6.00 25.14
N CYS A 104 28.69 5.24 25.38
CA CYS A 104 28.78 3.78 25.50
C CYS A 104 27.72 2.99 24.71
N GLY A 105 26.78 3.66 24.04
CA GLY A 105 25.72 3.01 23.26
C GLY A 105 24.65 2.29 24.09
N TYR A 106 24.65 2.44 25.42
CA TYR A 106 23.62 1.87 26.29
C TYR A 106 22.26 2.54 26.07
N SER A 107 21.16 1.77 26.14
CA SER A 107 19.80 2.32 26.04
C SER A 107 19.41 3.03 27.34
N LEU A 108 19.29 4.35 27.27
CA LEU A 108 18.83 5.24 28.33
C LEU A 108 17.30 5.33 28.31
N SER A 109 16.70 5.53 29.48
CA SER A 109 15.33 6.00 29.60
C SER A 109 15.32 7.52 29.84
N ALA A 110 14.19 8.17 29.55
CA ALA A 110 14.08 9.63 29.60
C ALA A 110 14.16 10.20 31.02
N GLU A 111 13.84 9.38 32.03
CA GLU A 111 13.83 9.78 33.44
C GLU A 111 15.18 9.65 34.16
N TRP A 112 16.20 9.06 33.52
CA TRP A 112 17.51 8.89 34.12
C TRP A 112 18.37 10.15 33.96
N ARG A 113 19.11 10.52 35.01
CA ARG A 113 20.05 11.67 35.02
C ARG A 113 21.46 11.30 34.56
N ALA A 114 21.80 10.02 34.60
CA ALA A 114 23.11 9.49 34.25
C ALA A 114 22.99 8.08 33.66
N CYS A 115 23.91 7.72 32.76
CA CYS A 115 23.99 6.38 32.21
C CYS A 115 24.46 5.39 33.28
N PRO A 116 23.74 4.27 33.53
CA PRO A 116 24.16 3.28 34.53
C PRO A 116 25.41 2.48 34.12
N ASN A 117 25.74 2.47 32.82
CA ASN A 117 26.87 1.70 32.31
C ASN A 117 28.20 2.50 32.34
N CYS A 118 28.17 3.80 31.99
CA CYS A 118 29.39 4.62 31.92
C CYS A 118 29.41 5.86 32.82
N GLY A 119 28.32 6.17 33.53
CA GLY A 119 28.24 7.33 34.42
C GLY A 119 28.10 8.70 33.73
N LYS A 120 28.07 8.78 32.38
CA LYS A 120 27.86 10.05 31.66
C LYS A 120 26.50 10.65 32.03
N LEU A 121 26.46 11.94 32.35
CA LEU A 121 25.22 12.70 32.55
C LEU A 121 24.45 12.79 31.23
N THR A 122 23.12 12.71 31.31
CA THR A 122 22.22 12.76 30.17
C THR A 122 21.62 14.16 30.02
N GLU A 123 21.83 14.82 28.89
CA GLU A 123 21.31 16.18 28.60
C GLU A 123 19.86 16.16 28.08
N PHE A 124 18.98 15.37 28.71
CA PHE A 124 17.54 15.44 28.44
C PHE A 124 16.95 16.57 29.29
N ALA A 125 16.99 17.79 28.77
CA ALA A 125 16.35 18.98 29.35
C ALA A 125 14.92 19.16 28.81
#